data_AF-X0TFL9-F1
#
_entry.id   AF-X0TFL9-F1
#
_cell.length_a   1.000
_cell.length_b   1.000
_cell.length_c   1.000
_cell.angle_alpha   90.00
_cell.angle_beta   90.00
_cell.angle_gamma   90.00
#
_symmetry.space_group_name_H-M   'P 1'
#
loop_
_entity.id
_entity.type
_entity.pdbx_description
1 polymer ?
#
loop_
_entity_poly.entity_id
_entity_poly.type
_entity_poly.pdbx_seq_one_letter_code
_entity_poly.pdbx_strand_id
1 'polypeptide(L)' 'MEDKDLLTEQIINCCYKVHNELGPGFKERIYHNTLILFLKEEGLEYETEKRFELNVKGESRNF' A
#
# COMPACT_ATOMS: atom_id res chain seq x y z
N MET A 1 9.33 -20.95 -19.23
CA MET A 1 9.85 -19.68 -18.68
C MET A 1 8.74 -19.17 -17.80
N GLU A 2 8.98 -19.07 -16.51
CA GLU A 2 7.98 -18.82 -15.46
C GLU A 2 7.15 -17.57 -15.80
N ASP A 3 5.81 -17.69 -15.80
CA ASP A 3 4.88 -16.57 -15.97
C ASP A 3 5.09 -15.59 -14.82
N LYS A 4 5.91 -14.55 -15.05
CA LYS A 4 6.09 -13.45 -14.11
C LYS A 4 4.82 -12.62 -14.10
N ASP A 5 4.23 -12.51 -12.92
CA ASP A 5 3.13 -11.58 -12.67
C ASP A 5 3.63 -10.13 -12.73
N LEU A 6 3.35 -9.46 -13.86
CA LEU A 6 3.73 -8.08 -14.13
C LEU A 6 3.17 -7.10 -13.09
N LEU A 7 1.94 -7.34 -12.60
CA LEU A 7 1.32 -6.47 -11.61
C LEU A 7 2.09 -6.54 -10.28
N THR A 8 2.44 -7.75 -9.85
CA THR A 8 3.27 -7.96 -8.66
C THR A 8 4.62 -7.25 -8.79
N GLU A 9 5.26 -7.32 -9.96
CA GLU A 9 6.52 -6.62 -10.21
C GLU A 9 6.39 -5.09 -10.08
N GLN A 10 5.33 -4.50 -10.65
CA GLN A 10 5.07 -3.07 -10.55
C GLN A 10 4.84 -2.61 -9.10
N ILE A 11 4.06 -3.38 -8.33
CA ILE A 11 3.81 -3.08 -6.90
C ILE A 11 5.11 -3.14 -6.10
N ILE A 12 5.93 -4.17 -6.32
CA ILE A 12 7.22 -4.31 -5.64
C ILE A 12 8.16 -3.15 -5.98
N ASN A 13 8.21 -2.74 -7.26
CA ASN A 13 8.98 -1.59 -7.68
C ASN A 13 8.55 -0.29 -6.98
N CYS A 14 7.24 -0.07 -6.79
CA CYS A 14 6.74 1.06 -6.01
C CYS A 14 7.25 1.03 -4.57
N CYS A 15 7.19 -0.13 -3.90
CA CYS A 15 7.70 -0.30 -2.54
C CYS A 15 9.22 -0.03 -2.44
N TYR A 16 10.01 -0.45 -3.42
CA TYR A 16 11.43 -0.12 -3.47
C TYR A 16 11.67 1.38 -3.66
N LYS A 17 10.90 2.06 -4.53
CA LYS A 17 10.99 3.52 -4.67
C LYS A 17 10.72 4.23 -3.34
N VAL A 18 9.69 3.81 -2.60
CA VAL A 18 9.40 4.34 -1.25
C VAL A 18 10.59 4.13 -0.31
N HIS A 19 11.16 2.92 -0.27
CA HIS A 19 12.28 2.62 0.62
C HIS A 19 13.54 3.42 0.26
N ASN A 20 13.82 3.59 -1.03
CA ASN A 20 14.96 4.36 -1.51
C ASN A 20 14.83 5.85 -1.21
N GLU A 21 13.63 6.41 -1.29
CA GLU A 21 13.35 7.82 -1.04
C GLU A 21 13.35 8.14 0.47
N LEU A 22 12.70 7.30 1.28
CA LEU A 22 12.48 7.59 2.70
C LEU A 22 13.55 6.98 3.61
N GLY A 23 14.14 5.84 3.25
CA GLY A 23 14.91 5.03 4.19
C GLY A 23 14.07 4.58 5.40
N PRO A 24 14.70 4.07 6.48
CA PRO A 24 14.02 3.68 7.72
C PRO A 24 13.81 4.86 8.69
N GLY A 25 12.77 4.78 9.54
CA GLY A 25 12.61 5.66 10.72
C GLY A 25 11.38 6.57 10.73
N PHE A 26 10.56 6.53 9.68
CA PHE A 26 9.33 7.32 9.62
C PHE A 26 8.12 6.57 10.19
N LYS A 27 7.03 7.31 10.43
CA LYS A 27 5.73 6.72 10.81
C LYS A 27 5.09 6.05 9.60
N GLU A 28 4.31 5.00 9.84
CA GLU A 28 3.55 4.27 8.81
C GLU A 28 2.81 5.20 7.84
N ARG A 29 2.12 6.23 8.35
CA ARG A 29 1.37 7.19 7.52
C ARG A 29 2.23 7.88 6.45
N ILE A 30 3.52 8.09 6.73
CA ILE A 30 4.45 8.69 5.75
C ILE A 30 4.75 7.68 4.65
N TYR A 31 5.08 6.42 4.99
CA TYR A 31 5.26 5.35 4.01
C TYR A 31 3.99 5.13 3.17
N HIS A 32 2.82 5.12 3.80
CA HIS A 32 1.53 4.97 3.12
C HIS A 32 1.30 6.09 2.10
N ASN A 33 1.44 7.35 2.51
CA ASN A 33 1.27 8.50 1.63
C ASN A 33 2.27 8.49 0.46
N THR A 34 3.52 8.11 0.70
CA THR A 34 4.53 8.02 -0.36
C THR A 34 4.24 6.86 -1.32
N LEU A 35 3.76 5.72 -0.82
CA LEU A 35 3.35 4.60 -1.67
C LEU A 35 2.19 4.99 -2.59
N ILE A 36 1.19 5.70 -2.07
CA ILE A 36 0.08 6.25 -2.86
C ILE A 36 0.59 7.09 -4.04
N LEU A 37 1.60 7.94 -3.82
CA LEU A 37 2.17 8.77 -4.88
C LEU A 37 2.77 7.90 -6.00
N PHE A 38 3.58 6.89 -5.65
CA PHE A 38 4.17 6.01 -6.65
C PHE A 38 3.15 5.12 -7.37
N LEU A 39 2.15 4.57 -6.66
CA LEU A 39 1.07 3.81 -7.29
C LEU A 39 0.30 4.67 -8.30
N LYS A 40 0.04 5.93 -7.96
CA LYS A 40 -0.61 6.90 -8.86
C LYS A 40 0.25 7.21 -10.08
N GLU A 41 1.56 7.39 -9.91
CA GLU A 41 2.50 7.64 -11.02
C GLU A 41 2.58 6.46 -11.99
N GLU A 42 2.54 5.22 -11.48
CA GLU A 42 2.51 4.00 -12.27
C GLU A 42 1.12 3.71 -12.89
N GLY A 43 0.11 4.54 -12.60
CA GLY A 43 -1.25 4.37 -13.09
C GLY A 43 -1.98 3.14 -12.52
N LEU A 44 -1.54 2.65 -11.35
CA LEU A 44 -2.16 1.52 -10.66
C LEU A 44 -3.42 1.98 -9.92
N GLU A 45 -4.47 1.17 -10.00
CA GLU A 45 -5.69 1.39 -9.21
C GLU A 45 -5.45 0.99 -7.75
N TYR A 46 -5.87 1.84 -6.82
CA TYR A 46 -5.74 1.59 -5.39
C TYR A 46 -6.89 2.22 -4.60
N GLU A 47 -7.14 1.69 -3.41
CA GLU A 47 -8.06 2.21 -2.41
C GLU A 47 -7.30 2.36 -1.08
N THR A 48 -7.54 3.45 -0.36
CA THR A 48 -6.87 3.75 0.91
C THR A 48 -7.90 4.03 1.99
N GLU A 49 -7.54 3.77 3.25
CA GLU A 49 -8.43 4.03 4.40
C GLU A 49 -9.81 3.36 4.22
N LYS A 50 -9.83 2.19 3.57
CA LYS A 50 -11.05 1.41 3.39
C LYS A 50 -11.62 1.08 4.76
N ARG A 51 -12.89 1.41 4.97
CA ARG A 51 -13.58 1.08 6.21
C ARG A 51 -13.86 -0.42 6.26
N PHE A 52 -13.54 -1.03 7.38
CA PHE A 52 -13.84 -2.44 7.61
C PHE A 52 -14.76 -2.58 8.82
N GLU A 53 -15.80 -3.38 8.67
CA GLU A 53 -16.63 -3.78 9.79
C GLU A 53 -15.88 -4.84 10.61
N LEU A 54 -15.48 -4.47 11.82
CA LEU A 54 -14.88 -5.42 12.76
C LEU A 54 -15.93 -5.82 13.79
N ASN A 55 -16.22 -7.11 13.85
CA ASN A 55 -17.04 -7.72 14.89
C ASN A 55 -16.11 -8.18 16.01
N VAL A 56 -15.92 -7.35 17.03
CA VAL A 56 -15.10 -7.70 18.20
C VAL A 56 -16.03 -7.95 19.38
N LYS A 57 -16.02 -9.19 19.90
CA LYS A 57 -16.84 -9.62 21.06
C LYS A 57 -18.36 -9.38 20.89
N GLY A 58 -18.86 -9.48 19.66
CA GLY A 58 -20.29 -9.27 19.38
C GLY A 58 -20.72 -7.81 19.26
N GLU A 59 -19.81 -6.85 19.41
CA GLU A 59 -20.04 -5.45 19.05
C GLU A 59 -19.48 -5.19 17.65
N SER A 60 -20.34 -4.74 16.74
CA SER A 60 -19.91 -4.23 15.44
C SER A 60 -19.43 -2.79 15.62
N ARG A 61 -18.16 -2.52 15.26
CA ARG A 61 -17.63 -1.16 15.19
C ARG A 61 -17.07 -0.89 13.80
N ASN A 62 -17.41 0.30 13.30
CA ASN A 62 -16.86 0.83 12.05
C ASN A 62 -15.52 1.50 12.38
N PHE A 63 -14.45 1.02 11.75
CA PHE A 63 -13.12 1.60 11.81
C PHE A 63 -12.72 2.12 10.43
#